data_AF-S9S956-F1
#
_entry.id   AF-S9S956-F1
#
_cell.length_a   1.000
_cell.length_b   1.000
_cell.length_c   1.000
_cell.angle_alpha   90.00
_cell.angle_beta   90.00
_cell.angle_gamma   90.00
#
_symmetry.space_group_name_H-M   'P 1'
#
loop_
_entity.id
_entity.type
_entity.pdbx_description
1 polymer ?
#
loop_
_entity_poly.entity_id
_entity_poly.type
_entity_poly.pdbx_seq_one_letter_code
_entity_poly.pdbx_strand_id
1 'polypeptide(L)'
;MANITGTNRNDILNGTSGDDTISGEDGNDLLFGEGGDDTLFGGSGTDLLYGGDGNDVFVGGSGGDVFYGGTGIDTADYSTSPAGVSVSLTSGTGSGGDAAGDVLSGIENLTGSAYNDTLIGDSGSNVLRGGQGNDVLSGEAGNDTLEGGAGADTLYGGSGMDWGDYRASNAGVTVNLATGQGRGGHAEGDRIAGVDGLFGSAFDDTLIGFDGQALTGSDVYWNEFYGGAGNDYLDGAGGDDTLYGGTGNDTVIGGSGNDRLSGDEGNDSLYGGLGDDSVLGGAGDDTAWGGDGADRMAGGDGNDVLYGEAGNDTLWGDAGLDSLFGGDGNDLLYGGSGNDRLEGGAGDDRLEGGDGDDLLIGGDGADLLVGGLGSDTFQGGAGDTIIGGENPGDNDILDLRGRGPLRIRYDSTNRENGVVEFLDGSGRVTGTMTFSDIETVVPCFTAGTRILTDHGLVPVEHLRPGDHVLTRDSGFQEIAWIGSRTVEGAAMLAEPALRPVLIRAGALGRGMPARDMLVSRQHRMLLEGVEPSLLVGEEEVLVRAHHLAGRPGILEVLRPRVTYVHLLFERHEIILGDGAWSESLQPGLQSLRGFGSPERDEILRLFPSLATEAGLAGFTAARATLRAHEARLMLRTA
;
A
#
# COMPACT_ATOMS: atom_id res chain seq x y z
N MET A 1 39.73 -26.36 -22.76
CA MET A 1 38.91 -26.52 -23.96
C MET A 1 39.66 -27.12 -25.14
N ALA A 2 39.60 -28.44 -25.16
CA ALA A 2 39.96 -29.42 -26.14
C ALA A 2 38.82 -30.45 -26.18
N ASN A 3 38.53 -30.95 -27.38
CA ASN A 3 37.57 -32.04 -27.55
C ASN A 3 38.39 -33.28 -27.90
N ILE A 4 38.37 -34.27 -27.02
CA ILE A 4 39.21 -35.46 -27.06
C ILE A 4 38.31 -36.68 -27.20
N THR A 5 38.59 -37.54 -28.18
CA THR A 5 37.83 -38.78 -28.42
C THR A 5 38.82 -39.92 -28.57
N GLY A 6 38.58 -41.00 -27.82
CA GLY A 6 39.34 -42.24 -27.85
C GLY A 6 38.99 -43.12 -29.04
N THR A 7 39.03 -44.42 -28.81
CA THR A 7 38.76 -45.46 -29.78
C THR A 7 37.99 -46.58 -29.12
N ASN A 8 37.49 -47.55 -29.89
CA ASN A 8 36.83 -48.74 -29.35
C ASN A 8 37.83 -49.75 -28.71
N ARG A 9 38.75 -49.24 -27.87
CA ARG A 9 39.73 -49.97 -27.05
C ARG A 9 40.14 -49.12 -25.85
N ASN A 10 40.57 -49.80 -24.79
CA ASN A 10 41.36 -49.29 -23.66
C ASN A 10 42.34 -48.16 -24.04
N ASP A 11 41.94 -46.93 -23.79
CA ASP A 11 42.69 -45.70 -24.06
C ASP A 11 43.07 -44.96 -22.76
N ILE A 12 44.02 -44.03 -22.85
CA ILE A 12 44.41 -43.13 -21.76
C ILE A 12 44.35 -41.70 -22.31
N LEU A 13 43.37 -40.94 -21.86
CA LEU A 13 43.03 -39.60 -22.34
C LEU A 13 43.32 -38.60 -21.23
N ASN A 14 43.97 -37.48 -21.57
CA ASN A 14 44.32 -36.43 -20.61
C ASN A 14 43.91 -35.10 -21.22
N GLY A 15 43.16 -34.31 -20.47
CA GLY A 15 42.73 -32.96 -20.80
C GLY A 15 43.84 -31.93 -20.61
N THR A 16 43.41 -30.75 -20.19
CA THR A 16 44.18 -29.51 -20.09
C THR A 16 43.72 -28.74 -18.86
N SER A 17 44.34 -27.61 -18.55
CA SER A 17 43.93 -26.76 -17.41
C SER A 17 42.81 -25.78 -17.79
N GLY A 18 41.77 -26.25 -18.48
CA GLY A 18 40.52 -25.54 -18.67
C GLY A 18 39.49 -26.38 -19.41
N ASP A 19 38.21 -26.04 -19.23
CA ASP A 19 36.96 -26.74 -19.60
C ASP A 19 37.04 -27.59 -20.88
N ASP A 20 37.16 -28.91 -20.76
CA ASP A 20 37.38 -29.92 -21.80
C ASP A 20 36.18 -30.86 -21.99
N THR A 21 36.14 -31.54 -23.13
CA THR A 21 35.17 -32.63 -23.37
C THR A 21 35.91 -33.88 -23.83
N ILE A 22 35.86 -34.93 -23.04
CA ILE A 22 36.65 -36.15 -23.23
C ILE A 22 35.72 -37.37 -23.32
N SER A 23 35.91 -38.22 -24.33
CA SER A 23 35.10 -39.43 -24.55
C SER A 23 35.97 -40.67 -24.80
N GLY A 24 35.75 -41.75 -24.05
CA GLY A 24 36.44 -43.05 -24.21
C GLY A 24 35.98 -43.84 -25.44
N GLU A 25 34.65 -43.97 -25.60
CA GLU A 25 33.91 -44.77 -26.61
C GLU A 25 33.59 -46.22 -26.17
N ASP A 26 34.36 -47.24 -26.59
CA ASP A 26 34.24 -48.60 -26.03
C ASP A 26 35.60 -49.00 -25.45
N GLY A 27 35.69 -49.46 -24.21
CA GLY A 27 36.99 -49.77 -23.63
C GLY A 27 36.98 -50.15 -22.15
N ASN A 28 38.17 -50.17 -21.56
CA ASN A 28 38.30 -49.92 -20.12
C ASN A 28 39.32 -48.80 -20.07
N ASP A 29 38.80 -47.58 -20.02
CA ASP A 29 39.51 -46.36 -20.36
C ASP A 29 39.90 -45.59 -19.10
N LEU A 30 40.88 -44.71 -19.27
CA LEU A 30 41.39 -43.85 -18.21
C LEU A 30 41.35 -42.41 -18.68
N LEU A 31 40.42 -41.63 -18.12
CA LEU A 31 40.18 -40.23 -18.47
C LEU A 31 40.67 -39.34 -17.31
N PHE A 32 41.37 -38.26 -17.65
CA PHE A 32 41.71 -37.17 -16.75
C PHE A 32 41.24 -35.85 -17.37
N GLY A 33 40.40 -35.09 -16.67
CA GLY A 33 40.11 -33.69 -16.99
C GLY A 33 41.32 -32.79 -16.75
N GLU A 34 41.90 -32.93 -15.54
CA GLU A 34 42.98 -32.15 -14.93
C GLU A 34 42.47 -30.86 -14.25
N GLY A 35 41.68 -30.03 -14.92
CA GLY A 35 40.95 -28.94 -14.26
C GLY A 35 40.48 -27.83 -15.20
N GLY A 36 39.54 -27.01 -14.74
CA GLY A 36 38.50 -26.45 -15.59
C GLY A 36 37.21 -27.22 -15.37
N ASP A 37 36.07 -26.70 -15.85
CA ASP A 37 34.78 -27.38 -15.69
C ASP A 37 34.60 -28.39 -16.85
N ASP A 38 35.02 -29.64 -16.64
CA ASP A 38 35.17 -30.65 -17.69
C ASP A 38 33.92 -31.54 -17.86
N THR A 39 33.79 -32.19 -19.02
CA THR A 39 32.78 -33.24 -19.26
C THR A 39 33.42 -34.54 -19.74
N LEU A 40 33.24 -35.61 -18.97
CA LEU A 40 33.91 -36.89 -19.13
C LEU A 40 32.89 -37.99 -19.45
N PHE A 41 32.99 -38.57 -20.65
CA PHE A 41 32.19 -39.70 -21.10
C PHE A 41 33.05 -40.97 -21.10
N GLY A 42 32.73 -41.98 -20.29
CA GLY A 42 33.39 -43.29 -20.35
C GLY A 42 33.00 -44.01 -21.63
N GLY A 43 31.74 -44.45 -21.68
CA GLY A 43 31.08 -45.03 -22.83
C GLY A 43 30.63 -46.47 -22.57
N SER A 44 31.43 -47.45 -22.97
CA SER A 44 31.13 -48.87 -22.77
C SER A 44 32.31 -49.67 -22.23
N GLY A 45 32.29 -50.00 -20.94
CA GLY A 45 33.04 -51.14 -20.41
C GLY A 45 33.33 -51.11 -18.91
N THR A 46 34.48 -50.57 -18.48
CA THR A 46 34.78 -50.39 -17.04
C THR A 46 35.85 -49.32 -16.91
N ASP A 47 35.40 -48.08 -16.76
CA ASP A 47 36.21 -46.90 -16.99
C ASP A 47 36.63 -46.23 -15.67
N LEU A 48 37.70 -45.45 -15.72
CA LEU A 48 38.24 -44.71 -14.59
C LEU A 48 38.38 -43.24 -14.97
N LEU A 49 37.48 -42.43 -14.43
CA LEU A 49 37.34 -41.01 -14.75
C LEU A 49 37.83 -40.19 -13.55
N TYR A 50 38.76 -39.28 -13.81
CA TYR A 50 39.22 -38.25 -12.89
C TYR A 50 38.83 -36.89 -13.46
N GLY A 51 38.10 -36.09 -12.69
CA GLY A 51 37.81 -34.69 -12.99
C GLY A 51 39.08 -33.85 -12.79
N GLY A 52 39.15 -33.16 -11.65
CA GLY A 52 40.36 -32.52 -11.17
C GLY A 52 40.07 -31.30 -10.30
N ASP A 53 40.53 -30.14 -10.76
CA ASP A 53 40.22 -28.83 -10.18
C ASP A 53 39.11 -28.15 -11.01
N GLY A 54 37.82 -28.29 -10.68
CA GLY A 54 36.70 -27.72 -11.44
C GLY A 54 35.33 -28.28 -11.04
N ASN A 55 34.26 -27.84 -11.69
CA ASN A 55 32.92 -28.43 -11.54
C ASN A 55 32.68 -29.40 -12.70
N ASP A 56 32.99 -30.68 -12.48
CA ASP A 56 33.06 -31.67 -13.55
C ASP A 56 31.76 -32.48 -13.72
N VAL A 57 31.47 -32.91 -14.94
CA VAL A 57 30.30 -33.74 -15.29
C VAL A 57 30.75 -35.12 -15.79
N PHE A 58 30.29 -36.17 -15.11
CA PHE A 58 30.64 -37.56 -15.36
C PHE A 58 29.47 -38.33 -15.98
N VAL A 59 29.68 -38.90 -17.17
CA VAL A 59 28.75 -39.83 -17.83
C VAL A 59 29.49 -41.15 -18.06
N GLY A 60 29.42 -42.08 -17.08
CA GLY A 60 30.11 -43.38 -17.17
C GLY A 60 29.65 -44.18 -18.39
N GLY A 61 28.33 -44.32 -18.56
CA GLY A 61 27.76 -45.17 -19.60
C GLY A 61 27.66 -46.62 -19.12
N SER A 62 27.68 -47.60 -20.03
CA SER A 62 27.43 -48.98 -19.63
C SER A 62 28.71 -49.62 -19.07
N GLY A 63 28.79 -49.74 -17.75
CA GLY A 63 29.99 -50.27 -17.11
C GLY A 63 29.83 -50.65 -15.65
N GLY A 64 30.91 -50.42 -14.92
CA GLY A 64 31.03 -50.60 -13.48
C GLY A 64 32.15 -49.68 -13.03
N ASP A 65 31.91 -48.40 -13.25
CA ASP A 65 32.94 -47.40 -13.50
C ASP A 65 33.41 -46.75 -12.20
N VAL A 66 34.49 -45.98 -12.26
CA VAL A 66 35.03 -45.31 -11.07
C VAL A 66 35.18 -43.82 -11.33
N PHE A 67 34.43 -43.01 -10.59
CA PHE A 67 34.49 -41.56 -10.66
C PHE A 67 35.23 -40.99 -9.47
N TYR A 68 36.19 -40.12 -9.76
CA TYR A 68 36.82 -39.22 -8.80
C TYR A 68 36.60 -37.80 -9.33
N GLY A 69 35.72 -37.01 -8.72
CA GLY A 69 35.52 -35.60 -9.08
C GLY A 69 36.79 -34.81 -8.80
N GLY A 70 36.91 -34.28 -7.58
CA GLY A 70 38.19 -33.82 -7.06
C GLY A 70 38.03 -32.63 -6.13
N THR A 71 38.11 -31.43 -6.69
CA THR A 71 37.76 -30.20 -5.98
C THR A 71 36.87 -29.31 -6.84
N GLY A 72 35.65 -29.09 -6.35
CA GLY A 72 34.65 -28.23 -6.97
C GLY A 72 33.27 -28.68 -6.53
N ILE A 73 32.33 -28.71 -7.47
CA ILE A 73 30.99 -29.28 -7.30
C ILE A 73 30.75 -30.21 -8.48
N ASP A 74 30.97 -31.50 -8.27
CA ASP A 74 31.03 -32.50 -9.32
C ASP A 74 29.69 -33.25 -9.46
N THR A 75 29.32 -33.62 -10.69
CA THR A 75 28.02 -34.19 -11.03
C THR A 75 28.14 -35.53 -11.74
N ALA A 76 27.52 -36.59 -11.22
CA ALA A 76 27.31 -37.82 -11.97
C ALA A 76 25.96 -37.77 -12.71
N ASP A 77 26.00 -37.91 -14.03
CA ASP A 77 24.85 -37.76 -14.93
C ASP A 77 24.49 -39.10 -15.59
N TYR A 78 23.31 -39.60 -15.23
CA TYR A 78 22.69 -40.82 -15.75
C TYR A 78 21.48 -40.54 -16.67
N SER A 79 21.30 -39.30 -17.14
CA SER A 79 20.18 -38.86 -17.99
C SER A 79 20.03 -39.63 -19.29
N THR A 80 21.12 -40.20 -19.81
CA THR A 80 21.10 -41.04 -21.01
C THR A 80 20.78 -42.51 -20.74
N SER A 81 20.58 -42.91 -19.48
CA SER A 81 20.53 -44.32 -19.12
C SER A 81 19.29 -45.04 -19.64
N PRO A 82 19.42 -46.26 -20.20
CA PRO A 82 18.31 -46.99 -20.82
C PRO A 82 17.36 -47.65 -19.81
N ALA A 83 17.60 -47.52 -18.51
CA ALA A 83 16.74 -47.97 -17.43
C ALA A 83 17.06 -47.20 -16.14
N GLY A 84 16.16 -47.25 -15.15
CA GLY A 84 16.34 -46.56 -13.88
C GLY A 84 17.56 -47.03 -13.09
N VAL A 85 18.22 -46.08 -12.43
CA VAL A 85 19.43 -46.18 -11.61
C VAL A 85 19.11 -45.99 -10.13
N SER A 86 19.95 -46.54 -9.28
CA SER A 86 19.94 -46.33 -7.84
C SER A 86 21.36 -46.02 -7.38
N VAL A 87 21.60 -44.79 -6.97
CA VAL A 87 22.93 -44.22 -6.72
C VAL A 87 22.93 -43.53 -5.36
N SER A 88 24.00 -43.74 -4.58
CA SER A 88 24.17 -43.08 -3.29
C SER A 88 25.57 -42.49 -3.17
N LEU A 89 25.64 -41.19 -2.89
CA LEU A 89 26.86 -40.47 -2.56
C LEU A 89 27.38 -40.91 -1.18
N THR A 90 26.49 -41.06 -0.19
CA THR A 90 26.81 -41.60 1.15
C THR A 90 27.59 -42.92 1.12
N SER A 91 27.21 -43.88 0.26
CA SER A 91 27.96 -45.14 0.11
C SER A 91 28.99 -45.13 -1.01
N GLY A 92 29.00 -44.11 -1.86
CA GLY A 92 29.85 -43.98 -3.03
C GLY A 92 29.63 -45.10 -4.05
N THR A 93 28.38 -45.50 -4.30
CA THR A 93 28.07 -46.66 -5.19
C THR A 93 26.80 -46.50 -6.01
N GLY A 94 26.84 -46.97 -7.27
CA GLY A 94 25.69 -47.12 -8.15
C GLY A 94 25.16 -48.56 -8.28
N SER A 95 23.91 -48.70 -8.73
CA SER A 95 23.32 -49.95 -9.20
C SER A 95 22.13 -49.69 -10.15
N GLY A 96 21.81 -50.65 -11.05
CA GLY A 96 20.74 -50.46 -12.03
C GLY A 96 21.18 -49.58 -13.22
N GLY A 97 20.41 -49.62 -14.32
CA GLY A 97 20.74 -48.90 -15.55
C GLY A 97 22.21 -49.01 -15.97
N ASP A 98 22.80 -47.86 -16.23
CA ASP A 98 24.22 -47.66 -16.51
C ASP A 98 25.06 -47.56 -15.24
N ALA A 99 24.46 -47.16 -14.10
CA ALA A 99 25.11 -47.12 -12.79
C ALA A 99 25.53 -48.51 -12.22
N ALA A 100 25.48 -49.58 -13.02
CA ALA A 100 25.40 -50.98 -12.59
C ALA A 100 26.72 -51.61 -12.11
N GLY A 101 27.33 -51.00 -11.10
CA GLY A 101 28.60 -51.41 -10.51
C GLY A 101 29.51 -50.25 -10.14
N ASP A 102 29.07 -49.03 -10.38
CA ASP A 102 29.85 -47.81 -10.25
C ASP A 102 30.30 -47.52 -8.82
N VAL A 103 31.44 -46.83 -8.70
CA VAL A 103 32.02 -46.35 -7.46
C VAL A 103 32.33 -44.86 -7.59
N LEU A 104 31.76 -44.05 -6.70
CA LEU A 104 31.81 -42.58 -6.75
C LEU A 104 32.58 -42.05 -5.54
N SER A 105 33.35 -40.98 -5.72
CA SER A 105 34.16 -40.36 -4.65
C SER A 105 34.42 -38.89 -4.94
N GLY A 106 33.94 -37.99 -4.06
CA GLY A 106 33.99 -36.55 -4.31
C GLY A 106 33.11 -36.21 -5.50
N ILE A 107 31.81 -36.47 -5.35
CA ILE A 107 30.75 -36.14 -6.29
C ILE A 107 29.65 -35.58 -5.40
N GLU A 108 29.16 -34.39 -5.71
CA GLU A 108 28.20 -33.66 -4.87
C GLU A 108 26.79 -33.68 -5.47
N ASN A 109 26.63 -33.93 -6.77
CA ASN A 109 25.33 -33.90 -7.46
C ASN A 109 25.04 -35.20 -8.22
N LEU A 110 23.74 -35.50 -8.36
CA LEU A 110 23.23 -36.63 -9.16
C LEU A 110 22.14 -36.17 -10.12
N THR A 111 22.26 -36.56 -11.40
CA THR A 111 21.16 -36.49 -12.37
C THR A 111 20.73 -37.91 -12.74
N GLY A 112 19.44 -38.20 -12.54
CA GLY A 112 18.76 -39.43 -12.91
C GLY A 112 18.49 -39.54 -14.42
N SER A 113 17.81 -40.61 -14.78
CA SER A 113 17.46 -41.06 -16.11
C SER A 113 16.08 -40.54 -16.57
N ALA A 114 15.44 -41.26 -17.51
CA ALA A 114 14.04 -41.04 -17.89
C ALA A 114 13.13 -42.19 -17.41
N TYR A 115 13.51 -42.84 -16.31
CA TYR A 115 12.79 -43.92 -15.65
C TYR A 115 12.90 -43.79 -14.13
N ASN A 116 12.00 -44.46 -13.40
CA ASN A 116 12.00 -44.54 -11.93
C ASN A 116 13.40 -44.78 -11.30
N ASP A 117 13.95 -43.73 -10.70
CA ASP A 117 15.27 -43.72 -10.09
C ASP A 117 15.25 -43.71 -8.55
N THR A 118 16.43 -43.86 -7.94
CA THR A 118 16.62 -43.70 -6.50
C THR A 118 17.97 -43.02 -6.24
N LEU A 119 17.94 -41.71 -5.99
CA LEU A 119 19.12 -40.86 -5.81
C LEU A 119 19.24 -40.50 -4.33
N ILE A 120 20.43 -40.72 -3.76
CA ILE A 120 20.71 -40.47 -2.34
C ILE A 120 21.96 -39.62 -2.21
N GLY A 121 21.84 -38.50 -1.52
CA GLY A 121 22.92 -37.56 -1.19
C GLY A 121 23.91 -38.08 -0.15
N ASP A 122 24.62 -37.15 0.49
CA ASP A 122 25.58 -37.42 1.55
C ASP A 122 25.45 -36.55 2.82
N SER A 123 26.45 -35.72 3.11
CA SER A 123 26.45 -34.79 4.25
C SER A 123 26.84 -33.37 3.82
N GLY A 124 27.01 -33.15 2.52
CA GLY A 124 27.21 -31.86 1.88
C GLY A 124 25.90 -31.33 1.30
N SER A 125 25.95 -30.17 0.66
CA SER A 125 24.82 -29.67 -0.14
C SER A 125 24.83 -30.32 -1.51
N ASN A 126 23.81 -31.13 -1.78
CA ASN A 126 23.65 -31.88 -3.01
C ASN A 126 22.52 -31.31 -3.89
N VAL A 127 22.70 -31.38 -5.21
CA VAL A 127 21.60 -31.18 -6.18
C VAL A 127 21.23 -32.54 -6.76
N LEU A 128 20.00 -32.98 -6.50
CA LEU A 128 19.45 -34.24 -6.98
C LEU A 128 18.33 -33.95 -7.98
N ARG A 129 18.47 -34.47 -9.22
CA ARG A 129 17.46 -34.32 -10.28
C ARG A 129 16.96 -35.69 -10.71
N GLY A 130 15.69 -36.02 -10.52
CA GLY A 130 15.08 -37.30 -10.93
C GLY A 130 14.97 -37.39 -12.45
N GLY A 131 14.10 -36.56 -13.03
CA GLY A 131 13.98 -36.34 -14.47
C GLY A 131 12.60 -36.70 -15.01
N GLN A 132 12.41 -37.94 -15.45
CA GLN A 132 11.09 -38.50 -15.80
C GLN A 132 10.98 -39.89 -15.17
N GLY A 133 9.84 -40.21 -14.58
CA GLY A 133 9.67 -41.48 -13.88
C GLY A 133 8.89 -41.26 -12.60
N ASN A 134 8.79 -42.26 -11.72
CA ASN A 134 8.43 -41.98 -10.34
C ASN A 134 9.67 -42.22 -9.50
N ASP A 135 10.29 -41.14 -9.06
CA ASP A 135 11.64 -41.13 -8.55
C ASP A 135 11.67 -41.01 -7.02
N VAL A 136 12.77 -41.43 -6.41
CA VAL A 136 13.00 -41.31 -4.96
C VAL A 136 14.29 -40.54 -4.74
N LEU A 137 14.17 -39.31 -4.22
CA LEU A 137 15.28 -38.42 -3.93
C LEU A 137 15.40 -38.29 -2.41
N SER A 138 16.60 -38.53 -1.87
CA SER A 138 16.93 -38.39 -0.44
C SER A 138 18.18 -37.51 -0.31
N GLY A 139 18.08 -36.30 0.23
CA GLY A 139 19.24 -35.43 0.49
C GLY A 139 20.15 -35.98 1.59
N GLU A 140 19.54 -36.55 2.63
CA GLU A 140 20.11 -37.04 3.89
C GLU A 140 20.48 -35.93 4.87
N ALA A 141 21.56 -35.17 4.64
CA ALA A 141 21.97 -34.09 5.51
C ALA A 141 22.80 -33.05 4.76
N GLY A 142 22.53 -31.78 5.01
CA GLY A 142 23.10 -30.71 4.20
C GLY A 142 22.04 -29.66 3.93
N ASN A 143 22.27 -28.83 2.93
CA ASN A 143 21.22 -27.96 2.42
C ASN A 143 21.03 -28.33 0.95
N ASP A 144 20.03 -29.16 0.66
CA ASP A 144 19.89 -29.89 -0.60
C ASP A 144 18.84 -29.28 -1.52
N THR A 145 18.99 -29.49 -2.83
CA THR A 145 17.98 -29.09 -3.83
C THR A 145 17.47 -30.33 -4.57
N LEU A 146 16.17 -30.58 -4.46
CA LEU A 146 15.51 -31.77 -4.99
C LEU A 146 14.55 -31.39 -6.12
N GLU A 147 14.91 -31.73 -7.35
CA GLU A 147 14.04 -31.63 -8.53
C GLU A 147 13.54 -33.04 -8.88
N GLY A 148 12.30 -33.40 -8.52
CA GLY A 148 11.70 -34.68 -8.93
C GLY A 148 11.59 -34.77 -10.45
N GLY A 149 10.91 -33.78 -11.05
CA GLY A 149 10.71 -33.69 -12.49
C GLY A 149 9.31 -34.14 -12.89
N ALA A 150 9.18 -34.96 -13.92
CA ALA A 150 7.88 -35.35 -14.45
C ALA A 150 7.44 -36.74 -13.99
N GLY A 151 6.64 -36.76 -12.92
CA GLY A 151 6.10 -38.01 -12.40
C GLY A 151 5.21 -37.88 -11.17
N ALA A 152 5.39 -38.83 -10.25
CA ALA A 152 4.75 -38.80 -8.94
C ALA A 152 5.77 -39.36 -7.94
N ASP A 153 6.57 -38.43 -7.43
CA ASP A 153 7.88 -38.67 -6.88
C ASP A 153 7.85 -38.76 -5.35
N THR A 154 9.00 -39.05 -4.75
CA THR A 154 9.20 -39.01 -3.31
C THR A 154 10.44 -38.19 -3.02
N LEU A 155 10.23 -36.98 -2.50
CA LEU A 155 11.27 -36.04 -2.13
C LEU A 155 11.43 -36.07 -0.60
N TYR A 156 12.64 -36.36 -0.14
CA TYR A 156 13.04 -36.31 1.25
C TYR A 156 14.32 -35.48 1.33
N GLY A 157 14.29 -34.28 1.91
CA GLY A 157 15.52 -33.50 2.14
C GLY A 157 16.35 -34.20 3.21
N GLY A 158 16.10 -33.89 4.47
CA GLY A 158 16.51 -34.74 5.58
C GLY A 158 16.82 -33.98 6.85
N SER A 159 17.91 -33.21 6.86
CA SER A 159 18.25 -32.33 7.97
C SER A 159 19.19 -31.21 7.53
N GLY A 160 18.78 -29.98 7.82
CA GLY A 160 19.41 -28.76 7.34
C GLY A 160 18.34 -27.82 6.77
N MET A 161 18.58 -27.22 5.60
CA MET A 161 17.58 -26.40 4.91
C MET A 161 17.46 -26.91 3.47
N ASP A 162 16.39 -27.62 3.18
CA ASP A 162 16.23 -28.36 1.93
C ASP A 162 15.12 -27.77 1.06
N TRP A 163 15.34 -27.68 -0.25
CA TRP A 163 14.37 -27.09 -1.20
C TRP A 163 13.82 -28.11 -2.21
N GLY A 164 12.50 -28.08 -2.41
CA GLY A 164 11.86 -28.67 -3.58
C GLY A 164 11.90 -27.69 -4.76
N ASP A 165 12.42 -28.11 -5.91
CA ASP A 165 12.57 -27.25 -7.10
C ASP A 165 11.57 -27.62 -8.20
N TYR A 166 10.57 -26.76 -8.42
CA TYR A 166 9.56 -26.92 -9.48
C TYR A 166 9.72 -25.93 -10.64
N ARG A 167 10.83 -25.19 -10.73
CA ARG A 167 11.07 -24.15 -11.77
C ARG A 167 11.03 -24.68 -13.20
N ALA A 168 11.35 -25.96 -13.39
CA ALA A 168 11.27 -26.63 -14.68
C ALA A 168 9.84 -27.02 -15.10
N SER A 169 8.83 -26.84 -14.22
CA SER A 169 7.46 -27.24 -14.48
C SER A 169 6.82 -26.42 -15.61
N ASN A 170 6.03 -27.11 -16.44
CA ASN A 170 5.34 -26.53 -17.60
C ASN A 170 3.87 -26.12 -17.31
N ALA A 171 3.49 -26.15 -16.03
CA ALA A 171 2.23 -25.64 -15.48
C ALA A 171 2.39 -25.41 -13.97
N GLY A 172 1.49 -24.61 -13.39
CA GLY A 172 1.47 -24.32 -11.96
C GLY A 172 1.32 -25.58 -11.10
N VAL A 173 1.96 -25.56 -9.95
CA VAL A 173 2.03 -26.60 -8.93
C VAL A 173 1.31 -26.16 -7.66
N THR A 174 0.71 -27.12 -6.97
CA THR A 174 0.15 -26.95 -5.63
C THR A 174 0.91 -27.88 -4.70
N VAL A 175 1.74 -27.31 -3.84
CA VAL A 175 2.63 -28.02 -2.92
C VAL A 175 2.28 -27.63 -1.50
N ASN A 176 2.05 -28.64 -0.65
CA ASN A 176 1.71 -28.42 0.75
C ASN A 176 2.61 -29.30 1.63
N LEU A 177 3.56 -28.66 2.30
CA LEU A 177 4.56 -29.31 3.16
C LEU A 177 3.92 -29.90 4.42
N ALA A 178 2.95 -29.21 5.04
CA ALA A 178 2.21 -29.72 6.21
C ALA A 178 1.52 -31.08 5.99
N THR A 179 1.12 -31.40 4.75
CA THR A 179 0.51 -32.69 4.38
C THR A 179 1.43 -33.58 3.54
N GLY A 180 2.61 -33.09 3.15
CA GLY A 180 3.58 -33.78 2.30
C GLY A 180 3.03 -34.16 0.93
N GLN A 181 2.25 -33.29 0.27
CA GLN A 181 1.59 -33.57 -1.02
C GLN A 181 1.88 -32.50 -2.07
N GLY A 182 2.29 -32.96 -3.25
CA GLY A 182 2.27 -32.18 -4.49
C GLY A 182 1.08 -32.53 -5.38
N ARG A 183 0.65 -31.56 -6.21
CA ARG A 183 -0.39 -31.70 -7.26
C ARG A 183 -0.12 -30.72 -8.41
N GLY A 184 -0.56 -31.05 -9.62
CA GLY A 184 -0.41 -30.17 -10.79
C GLY A 184 1.04 -30.10 -11.30
N GLY A 185 1.21 -29.71 -12.57
CA GLY A 185 2.53 -29.58 -13.19
C GLY A 185 3.43 -30.82 -13.01
N HIS A 186 4.64 -30.57 -12.53
CA HIS A 186 5.63 -31.57 -12.13
C HIS A 186 5.35 -32.17 -10.73
N ALA A 187 4.54 -31.52 -9.89
CA ALA A 187 4.22 -32.00 -8.56
C ALA A 187 3.13 -33.11 -8.50
N GLU A 188 2.57 -33.56 -9.64
CA GLU A 188 1.33 -34.36 -9.71
C GLU A 188 1.44 -35.77 -9.10
N GLY A 189 1.22 -35.86 -7.78
CA GLY A 189 1.19 -37.11 -7.02
C GLY A 189 2.39 -37.32 -6.10
N ASP A 190 3.25 -36.30 -6.00
CA ASP A 190 4.44 -36.25 -5.17
C ASP A 190 4.16 -36.46 -3.69
N ARG A 191 5.17 -37.00 -3.00
CA ARG A 191 5.26 -37.11 -1.54
C ARG A 191 6.50 -36.37 -1.08
N ILE A 192 6.32 -35.45 -0.16
CA ILE A 192 7.39 -34.53 0.28
C ILE A 192 7.49 -34.62 1.80
N ALA A 193 8.70 -34.67 2.35
CA ALA A 193 8.95 -34.65 3.79
C ALA A 193 10.37 -34.15 4.09
N GLY A 194 10.55 -33.39 5.19
CA GLY A 194 11.87 -32.83 5.53
C GLY A 194 12.41 -31.94 4.41
N VAL A 195 11.53 -31.13 3.81
CA VAL A 195 11.84 -30.08 2.85
C VAL A 195 11.22 -28.82 3.46
N ASP A 196 12.00 -27.75 3.51
CA ASP A 196 11.69 -26.53 4.25
C ASP A 196 11.40 -25.36 3.29
N GLY A 197 12.03 -25.37 2.12
CA GLY A 197 11.84 -24.37 1.09
C GLY A 197 11.25 -24.91 -0.22
N LEU A 198 10.72 -24.01 -1.04
CA LEU A 198 10.11 -24.33 -2.33
C LEU A 198 10.43 -23.25 -3.36
N PHE A 199 10.84 -23.68 -4.55
CA PHE A 199 10.80 -22.85 -5.75
C PHE A 199 9.60 -23.28 -6.59
N GLY A 200 8.69 -22.34 -6.84
CA GLY A 200 7.60 -22.50 -7.79
C GLY A 200 8.09 -22.54 -9.25
N SER A 201 7.12 -22.46 -10.14
CA SER A 201 7.23 -22.59 -11.58
C SER A 201 7.30 -21.23 -12.27
N ALA A 202 6.66 -21.10 -13.43
CA ALA A 202 6.45 -19.84 -14.14
C ALA A 202 4.97 -19.66 -14.51
N PHE A 203 4.08 -20.16 -13.65
CA PHE A 203 2.63 -20.09 -13.73
C PHE A 203 2.03 -20.06 -12.31
N ASP A 204 0.83 -19.49 -12.16
CA ASP A 204 0.03 -19.46 -10.92
C ASP A 204 0.19 -20.71 -10.02
N ASP A 205 0.96 -20.57 -8.96
CA ASP A 205 1.36 -21.62 -8.01
C ASP A 205 0.61 -21.52 -6.67
N THR A 206 0.76 -22.55 -5.83
CA THR A 206 0.22 -22.56 -4.46
C THR A 206 1.19 -23.32 -3.57
N LEU A 207 1.97 -22.58 -2.77
CA LEU A 207 3.02 -23.08 -1.90
C LEU A 207 2.60 -22.88 -0.43
N ILE A 208 2.45 -23.97 0.31
CA ILE A 208 1.97 -23.95 1.69
C ILE A 208 2.98 -24.66 2.60
N GLY A 209 3.42 -23.94 3.62
CA GLY A 209 4.37 -24.35 4.65
C GLY A 209 3.81 -25.32 5.66
N PHE A 210 4.41 -25.31 6.85
CA PHE A 210 4.08 -26.22 7.94
C PHE A 210 4.34 -25.61 9.31
N ASP A 211 3.57 -26.07 10.30
CA ASP A 211 3.70 -25.65 11.69
C ASP A 211 4.77 -26.49 12.43
N GLY A 212 6.03 -26.04 12.39
CA GLY A 212 7.11 -26.53 13.27
C GLY A 212 7.30 -28.05 13.30
N GLN A 213 7.45 -28.70 12.13
CA GLN A 213 7.58 -30.14 11.95
C GLN A 213 8.95 -30.69 12.40
N ALA A 214 9.26 -30.52 13.69
CA ALA A 214 10.51 -31.00 14.30
C ALA A 214 10.66 -32.52 14.31
N LEU A 215 11.18 -33.07 13.20
CA LEU A 215 11.65 -34.45 13.09
C LEU A 215 12.80 -34.69 14.08
N THR A 216 13.70 -33.70 14.25
CA THR A 216 14.67 -33.67 15.35
C THR A 216 14.86 -32.26 15.93
N GLY A 217 15.31 -32.17 17.19
CA GLY A 217 15.55 -30.89 17.87
C GLY A 217 16.87 -30.18 17.52
N SER A 218 17.40 -30.41 16.32
CA SER A 218 18.61 -29.76 15.79
C SER A 218 18.38 -29.05 14.45
N ASP A 219 17.14 -29.09 13.98
CA ASP A 219 16.73 -28.80 12.62
C ASP A 219 15.92 -27.49 12.64
N VAL A 220 16.08 -26.67 11.59
CA VAL A 220 15.72 -25.25 11.62
C VAL A 220 14.51 -25.02 10.76
N TYR A 221 13.36 -24.77 11.39
CA TYR A 221 12.08 -24.71 10.71
C TYR A 221 11.58 -23.28 10.58
N TRP A 222 11.97 -22.66 9.47
CA TRP A 222 11.26 -21.56 8.83
C TRP A 222 11.14 -21.88 7.34
N ASN A 223 10.04 -21.49 6.74
CA ASN A 223 9.72 -21.77 5.35
C ASN A 223 10.40 -20.73 4.45
N GLU A 224 11.10 -21.16 3.40
CA GLU A 224 11.67 -20.24 2.39
C GLU A 224 11.08 -20.49 1.01
N PHE A 225 10.13 -19.66 0.60
CA PHE A 225 9.38 -19.84 -0.65
C PHE A 225 9.66 -18.74 -1.67
N TYR A 226 9.72 -19.16 -2.93
CA TYR A 226 9.77 -18.30 -4.10
C TYR A 226 8.65 -18.74 -5.05
N GLY A 227 7.62 -17.91 -5.26
CA GLY A 227 6.55 -18.20 -6.24
C GLY A 227 7.11 -18.26 -7.65
N GLY A 228 7.67 -17.13 -8.09
CA GLY A 228 8.49 -17.02 -9.30
C GLY A 228 7.84 -16.13 -10.33
N ALA A 229 6.91 -16.67 -11.11
CA ALA A 229 6.14 -15.88 -12.05
C ALA A 229 4.74 -16.48 -12.21
N GLY A 230 3.69 -15.70 -12.02
CA GLY A 230 2.34 -16.24 -11.90
C GLY A 230 1.44 -15.27 -11.17
N ASN A 231 0.33 -15.76 -10.63
CA ASN A 231 -0.41 -15.08 -9.58
C ASN A 231 -0.45 -16.11 -8.45
N ASP A 232 0.56 -16.08 -7.61
CA ASP A 232 0.96 -17.17 -6.74
C ASP A 232 0.33 -17.01 -5.36
N TYR A 233 0.02 -18.13 -4.70
CA TYR A 233 -0.43 -18.15 -3.31
C TYR A 233 0.65 -18.77 -2.43
N LEU A 234 1.21 -17.99 -1.53
CA LEU A 234 2.24 -18.39 -0.56
C LEU A 234 1.70 -18.26 0.86
N ASP A 235 1.89 -19.29 1.68
CA ASP A 235 1.38 -19.38 3.06
C ASP A 235 2.42 -20.09 3.93
N GLY A 236 3.19 -19.34 4.72
CA GLY A 236 4.24 -19.87 5.62
C GLY A 236 3.65 -20.67 6.79
N ALA A 237 2.42 -20.31 7.19
CA ALA A 237 1.64 -20.82 8.30
C ALA A 237 2.17 -20.47 9.70
N GLY A 238 3.46 -20.65 9.97
CA GLY A 238 4.05 -20.22 11.24
C GLY A 238 5.42 -20.81 11.56
N GLY A 239 6.28 -19.93 12.07
CA GLY A 239 7.73 -19.96 11.92
C GLY A 239 8.18 -18.50 11.72
N ASP A 240 9.49 -18.22 11.72
CA ASP A 240 10.01 -16.90 11.31
C ASP A 240 10.32 -16.97 9.79
N ASP A 241 9.28 -16.97 8.96
CA ASP A 241 9.31 -17.39 7.56
C ASP A 241 9.89 -16.33 6.59
N THR A 242 10.26 -16.74 5.38
CA THR A 242 10.68 -15.81 4.32
C THR A 242 10.07 -16.17 2.97
N LEU A 243 9.23 -15.28 2.44
CA LEU A 243 8.36 -15.57 1.30
C LEU A 243 8.49 -14.47 0.24
N TYR A 244 8.76 -14.86 -1.00
CA TYR A 244 8.86 -13.97 -2.16
C TYR A 244 7.81 -14.38 -3.19
N GLY A 245 6.90 -13.46 -3.57
CA GLY A 245 5.93 -13.66 -4.65
C GLY A 245 6.66 -13.82 -5.99
N GLY A 246 7.09 -12.71 -6.59
CA GLY A 246 7.96 -12.71 -7.76
C GLY A 246 7.46 -11.77 -8.86
N THR A 247 6.76 -12.32 -9.86
CA THR A 247 6.24 -11.49 -10.97
C THR A 247 4.80 -11.86 -11.31
N GLY A 248 3.90 -10.90 -11.13
CA GLY A 248 2.45 -10.99 -11.28
C GLY A 248 1.75 -10.69 -9.96
N ASN A 249 0.44 -10.94 -9.84
CA ASN A 249 -0.35 -10.43 -8.71
C ASN A 249 -0.49 -11.50 -7.62
N ASP A 250 0.39 -11.45 -6.62
CA ASP A 250 0.58 -12.52 -5.68
C ASP A 250 -0.20 -12.32 -4.37
N THR A 251 -0.39 -13.41 -3.63
CA THR A 251 -0.94 -13.42 -2.28
C THR A 251 0.05 -14.12 -1.37
N VAL A 252 0.67 -13.37 -0.46
CA VAL A 252 1.73 -13.87 0.42
C VAL A 252 1.29 -13.70 1.87
N ILE A 253 1.29 -14.80 2.63
CA ILE A 253 0.87 -14.85 4.04
C ILE A 253 2.02 -15.44 4.85
N GLY A 254 2.58 -14.68 5.79
CA GLY A 254 3.57 -15.19 6.76
C GLY A 254 2.90 -16.14 7.75
N GLY A 255 2.15 -15.58 8.70
CA GLY A 255 1.21 -16.31 9.55
C GLY A 255 1.45 -16.05 11.04
N SER A 256 2.52 -16.62 11.61
CA SER A 256 2.87 -16.36 13.01
C SER A 256 4.34 -16.66 13.33
N GLY A 257 5.04 -15.65 13.81
CA GLY A 257 6.48 -15.55 13.95
C GLY A 257 6.91 -14.22 13.34
N ASN A 258 8.22 -13.97 13.26
CA ASN A 258 8.72 -12.71 12.72
C ASN A 258 9.08 -12.89 11.24
N ASP A 259 8.11 -12.66 10.37
CA ASP A 259 8.13 -13.05 8.96
C ASP A 259 8.78 -11.99 8.06
N ARG A 260 9.29 -12.44 6.91
CA ARG A 260 9.87 -11.59 5.86
C ARG A 260 9.16 -11.81 4.53
N LEU A 261 8.36 -10.83 4.10
CA LEU A 261 7.52 -10.93 2.90
C LEU A 261 7.98 -9.94 1.81
N SER A 262 7.94 -10.37 0.55
CA SER A 262 8.15 -9.54 -0.64
C SER A 262 7.08 -9.88 -1.69
N GLY A 263 6.39 -8.89 -2.25
CA GLY A 263 5.56 -9.06 -3.46
C GLY A 263 6.41 -9.14 -4.73
N ASP A 264 7.36 -8.20 -4.84
CA ASP A 264 8.30 -7.97 -5.95
C ASP A 264 7.71 -7.18 -7.16
N GLU A 265 7.31 -7.80 -8.29
CA GLU A 265 6.69 -7.08 -9.43
C GLU A 265 5.21 -7.47 -9.60
N GLY A 266 4.29 -6.68 -9.05
CA GLY A 266 2.89 -7.09 -8.97
C GLY A 266 1.92 -6.03 -8.48
N ASN A 267 0.66 -6.41 -8.30
CA ASN A 267 -0.29 -5.67 -7.48
C ASN A 267 -0.74 -6.68 -6.41
N ASP A 268 -0.03 -6.69 -5.30
CA ASP A 268 0.08 -7.85 -4.42
C ASP A 268 -0.75 -7.70 -3.15
N SER A 269 -0.96 -8.82 -2.46
CA SER A 269 -1.71 -8.90 -1.20
C SER A 269 -0.87 -9.60 -0.14
N LEU A 270 -0.27 -8.81 0.76
CA LEU A 270 0.75 -9.27 1.71
C LEU A 270 0.22 -9.22 3.15
N TYR A 271 0.32 -10.33 3.89
CA TYR A 271 -0.18 -10.44 5.25
C TYR A 271 0.93 -10.98 6.16
N GLY A 272 1.45 -10.14 7.07
CA GLY A 272 2.41 -10.54 8.11
C GLY A 272 1.78 -11.56 9.07
N GLY A 273 1.03 -11.08 10.06
CA GLY A 273 0.14 -11.89 10.89
C GLY A 273 0.33 -11.65 12.39
N LEU A 274 1.20 -12.44 13.02
CA LEU A 274 1.47 -12.40 14.46
C LEU A 274 2.98 -12.44 14.75
N GLY A 275 3.60 -11.29 14.97
CA GLY A 275 5.03 -11.17 15.27
C GLY A 275 5.57 -9.83 14.80
N ASP A 276 6.88 -9.57 14.93
CA ASP A 276 7.46 -8.32 14.42
C ASP A 276 7.92 -8.54 12.95
N ASP A 277 7.07 -8.17 11.99
CA ASP A 277 7.19 -8.56 10.58
C ASP A 277 7.93 -7.54 9.70
N SER A 278 8.45 -8.02 8.56
CA SER A 278 9.12 -7.21 7.53
C SER A 278 8.45 -7.41 6.18
N VAL A 279 7.54 -6.50 5.81
CA VAL A 279 6.74 -6.58 4.57
C VAL A 279 7.23 -5.56 3.54
N LEU A 280 7.38 -5.99 2.29
CA LEU A 280 7.71 -5.14 1.15
C LEU A 280 6.73 -5.45 0.00
N GLY A 281 6.00 -4.46 -0.49
CA GLY A 281 5.21 -4.55 -1.72
C GLY A 281 6.12 -4.79 -2.91
N GLY A 282 6.66 -3.72 -3.47
CA GLY A 282 7.64 -3.76 -4.54
C GLY A 282 7.31 -2.76 -5.64
N ALA A 283 6.72 -3.24 -6.73
CA ALA A 283 6.41 -2.43 -7.91
C ALA A 283 5.04 -2.75 -8.52
N GLY A 284 4.06 -1.92 -8.19
CA GLY A 284 2.69 -1.84 -8.68
C GLY A 284 1.77 -1.36 -7.55
N ASP A 285 0.43 -1.39 -7.71
CA ASP A 285 -0.45 -0.89 -6.63
C ASP A 285 -0.76 -2.01 -5.62
N ASP A 286 -0.04 -2.03 -4.50
CA ASP A 286 -0.03 -3.11 -3.52
C ASP A 286 -0.99 -2.90 -2.35
N THR A 287 -1.32 -3.97 -1.63
CA THR A 287 -2.01 -3.89 -0.34
C THR A 287 -1.37 -4.82 0.68
N ALA A 288 -0.96 -4.27 1.82
CA ALA A 288 -0.26 -5.01 2.86
C ALA A 288 -0.85 -4.78 4.26
N TRP A 289 -0.83 -5.83 5.07
CA TRP A 289 -1.22 -5.85 6.48
C TRP A 289 -0.06 -6.37 7.31
N GLY A 290 0.32 -5.65 8.37
CA GLY A 290 1.27 -6.07 9.40
C GLY A 290 0.62 -7.12 10.29
N GLY A 291 -0.08 -6.68 11.34
CA GLY A 291 -0.93 -7.52 12.17
C GLY A 291 -0.77 -7.22 13.67
N ASP A 292 -0.64 -8.25 14.50
CA ASP A 292 -0.23 -8.10 15.90
C ASP A 292 1.31 -8.07 15.98
N GLY A 293 1.94 -6.90 16.00
CA GLY A 293 3.39 -6.81 15.77
C GLY A 293 4.06 -5.48 16.13
N ALA A 294 5.33 -5.34 15.78
CA ALA A 294 6.01 -4.05 15.70
C ALA A 294 6.66 -3.98 14.32
N ASP A 295 5.83 -3.70 13.33
CA ASP A 295 6.06 -4.12 11.96
C ASP A 295 6.85 -3.10 11.15
N ARG A 296 7.52 -3.60 10.11
CA ARG A 296 8.30 -2.79 9.17
C ARG A 296 7.77 -3.01 7.76
N MET A 297 7.01 -2.05 7.25
CA MET A 297 6.27 -2.18 5.99
C MET A 297 6.67 -1.10 4.97
N ALA A 298 6.97 -1.48 3.74
CA ALA A 298 7.14 -0.54 2.63
C ALA A 298 6.24 -0.92 1.44
N GLY A 299 5.60 0.06 0.82
CA GLY A 299 4.85 -0.08 -0.43
C GLY A 299 5.84 -0.25 -1.59
N GLY A 300 6.31 0.87 -2.15
CA GLY A 300 7.38 0.90 -3.14
C GLY A 300 7.09 1.83 -4.30
N ASP A 301 7.15 1.31 -5.53
CA ASP A 301 6.75 2.03 -6.75
C ASP A 301 5.27 1.73 -7.05
N GLY A 302 4.32 2.49 -6.49
CA GLY A 302 2.91 2.06 -6.46
C GLY A 302 1.89 3.13 -6.06
N ASN A 303 0.62 2.75 -5.90
CA ASN A 303 -0.38 3.57 -5.19
C ASN A 303 -0.93 2.70 -4.06
N ASP A 304 -0.18 2.64 -2.96
CA ASP A 304 -0.19 1.50 -2.06
C ASP A 304 -1.11 1.69 -0.86
N VAL A 305 -1.52 0.58 -0.26
CA VAL A 305 -2.39 0.60 0.93
C VAL A 305 -1.78 -0.27 2.03
N LEU A 306 -1.27 0.38 3.08
CA LEU A 306 -0.55 -0.26 4.18
C LEU A 306 -1.32 -0.12 5.49
N TYR A 307 -1.49 -1.22 6.21
CA TYR A 307 -2.09 -1.29 7.53
C TYR A 307 -1.09 -1.90 8.53
N GLY A 308 -0.63 -1.16 9.54
CA GLY A 308 0.16 -1.74 10.64
C GLY A 308 -0.69 -2.65 11.53
N GLU A 309 -1.89 -2.18 11.86
CA GLU A 309 -2.89 -2.79 12.75
C GLU A 309 -2.57 -2.65 14.24
N ALA A 310 -1.68 -3.44 14.83
CA ALA A 310 -1.57 -3.54 16.30
C ALA A 310 -0.14 -3.67 16.85
N GLY A 311 0.62 -2.57 16.82
CA GLY A 311 1.64 -2.33 17.84
C GLY A 311 2.45 -1.04 17.71
N ASN A 312 3.69 -1.06 17.23
CA ASN A 312 4.45 0.20 17.07
C ASN A 312 5.17 0.15 15.74
N ASP A 313 4.42 0.47 14.70
CA ASP A 313 4.73 0.06 13.36
C ASP A 313 5.48 1.16 12.62
N THR A 314 6.21 0.79 11.57
CA THR A 314 6.86 1.77 10.68
C THR A 314 6.52 1.47 9.24
N LEU A 315 5.81 2.42 8.62
CA LEU A 315 5.25 2.32 7.28
C LEU A 315 5.90 3.37 6.35
N TRP A 316 6.29 2.95 5.14
CA TRP A 316 6.72 3.83 4.04
C TRP A 316 5.82 3.59 2.82
N GLY A 317 5.17 4.60 2.27
CA GLY A 317 4.51 4.50 0.95
C GLY A 317 5.53 4.46 -0.18
N ASP A 318 6.57 5.30 -0.04
CA ASP A 318 7.65 5.56 -1.00
C ASP A 318 7.20 6.36 -2.23
N ALA A 319 6.56 5.78 -3.25
CA ALA A 319 6.38 6.44 -4.54
C ALA A 319 5.04 6.22 -5.27
N GLY A 320 3.95 6.79 -4.75
CA GLY A 320 2.86 7.27 -5.61
C GLY A 320 1.70 7.98 -4.94
N LEU A 321 0.56 7.34 -4.67
CA LEU A 321 -0.61 7.99 -4.05
C LEU A 321 -1.12 7.11 -2.91
N ASP A 322 -0.41 7.15 -1.80
CA ASP A 322 -0.40 6.06 -0.85
C ASP A 322 -1.42 6.28 0.29
N SER A 323 -1.83 5.18 0.92
CA SER A 323 -2.79 5.17 2.02
C SER A 323 -2.27 4.33 3.18
N LEU A 324 -1.64 5.01 4.14
CA LEU A 324 -1.02 4.42 5.32
C LEU A 324 -1.93 4.57 6.55
N PHE A 325 -2.09 3.47 7.27
CA PHE A 325 -2.84 3.37 8.51
C PHE A 325 -1.94 2.71 9.56
N GLY A 326 -1.61 3.40 10.64
CA GLY A 326 -0.87 2.82 11.78
C GLY A 326 -1.74 1.81 12.51
N GLY A 327 -2.49 2.26 13.51
CA GLY A 327 -3.50 1.46 14.19
C GLY A 327 -3.50 1.69 15.70
N ASP A 328 -3.31 0.61 16.45
CA ASP A 328 -3.23 0.61 17.92
C ASP A 328 -1.76 0.65 18.41
N GLY A 329 -1.18 1.85 18.46
CA GLY A 329 0.02 2.14 19.27
C GLY A 329 0.78 3.37 18.80
N ASN A 330 2.12 3.40 18.89
CA ASN A 330 2.90 4.62 18.60
C ASN A 330 3.66 4.48 17.27
N ASP A 331 3.03 4.90 16.18
CA ASP A 331 3.45 4.51 14.84
C ASP A 331 4.28 5.58 14.13
N LEU A 332 5.10 5.15 13.16
CA LEU A 332 5.93 6.01 12.32
C LEU A 332 5.52 5.84 10.84
N LEU A 333 4.75 6.78 10.31
CA LEU A 333 4.26 6.77 8.92
C LEU A 333 5.02 7.80 8.09
N TYR A 334 5.48 7.37 6.91
CA TYR A 334 6.13 8.18 5.89
C TYR A 334 5.38 7.99 4.57
N GLY A 335 4.79 9.05 4.00
CA GLY A 335 4.15 8.99 2.68
C GLY A 335 5.21 8.74 1.62
N GLY A 336 5.95 9.79 1.25
CA GLY A 336 7.10 9.70 0.36
C GLY A 336 6.99 10.72 -0.74
N SER A 337 6.54 10.32 -1.92
CA SER A 337 6.35 11.22 -3.06
C SER A 337 5.03 11.01 -3.79
N GLY A 338 4.25 12.08 -3.83
CA GLY A 338 2.89 12.16 -4.34
C GLY A 338 1.92 12.57 -3.23
N ASN A 339 0.61 12.52 -3.50
CA ASN A 339 -0.42 13.12 -2.65
C ASN A 339 -1.05 12.07 -1.73
N ASP A 340 -0.47 11.91 -0.55
CA ASP A 340 -0.67 10.74 0.29
C ASP A 340 -1.74 10.93 1.38
N ARG A 341 -2.19 9.82 1.95
CA ARG A 341 -3.09 9.77 3.10
C ARG A 341 -2.47 8.98 4.23
N LEU A 342 -2.16 9.65 5.33
CA LEU A 342 -1.63 9.05 6.54
C LEU A 342 -2.66 9.18 7.68
N GLU A 343 -2.94 8.08 8.38
CA GLU A 343 -3.77 8.04 9.58
C GLU A 343 -3.03 7.26 10.69
N GLY A 344 -2.65 7.95 11.77
CA GLY A 344 -1.90 7.33 12.88
C GLY A 344 -2.74 6.31 13.63
N GLY A 345 -3.77 6.78 14.34
CA GLY A 345 -4.73 5.92 15.03
C GLY A 345 -4.79 6.20 16.53
N ALA A 346 -4.21 5.32 17.34
CA ALA A 346 -4.37 5.31 18.79
C ALA A 346 -3.05 5.13 19.56
N GLY A 347 -2.23 6.19 19.56
CA GLY A 347 -1.10 6.38 20.46
C GLY A 347 -0.35 7.66 20.12
N ASP A 348 0.89 7.81 20.59
CA ASP A 348 1.69 9.03 20.36
C ASP A 348 2.45 8.92 19.01
N ASP A 349 1.74 9.18 17.90
CA ASP A 349 2.21 8.88 16.53
C ASP A 349 3.17 9.92 15.92
N ARG A 350 3.91 9.50 14.88
CA ARG A 350 4.65 10.39 13.97
C ARG A 350 4.23 10.14 12.53
N LEU A 351 3.71 11.18 11.87
CA LEU A 351 3.37 11.19 10.44
C LEU A 351 4.24 12.22 9.71
N GLU A 352 4.81 11.83 8.57
CA GLU A 352 5.58 12.69 7.67
C GLU A 352 5.07 12.47 6.23
N GLY A 353 4.44 13.48 5.63
CA GLY A 353 3.84 13.40 4.29
C GLY A 353 4.89 13.19 3.20
N GLY A 354 5.67 14.24 2.92
CA GLY A 354 6.79 14.18 1.99
C GLY A 354 6.66 15.20 0.85
N ASP A 355 6.64 14.72 -0.39
CA ASP A 355 6.55 15.54 -1.61
C ASP A 355 5.14 15.46 -2.26
N GLY A 356 4.15 16.22 -1.79
CA GLY A 356 2.83 16.32 -2.43
C GLY A 356 1.79 17.17 -1.68
N ASP A 357 0.52 17.14 -2.12
CA ASP A 357 -0.58 17.78 -1.36
C ASP A 357 -1.27 16.72 -0.47
N ASP A 358 -0.81 16.57 0.77
CA ASP A 358 -1.09 15.39 1.61
C ASP A 358 -2.29 15.55 2.57
N LEU A 359 -2.77 14.42 3.10
CA LEU A 359 -3.78 14.36 4.17
C LEU A 359 -3.25 13.59 5.39
N LEU A 360 -2.88 14.33 6.43
CA LEU A 360 -2.40 13.77 7.69
C LEU A 360 -3.48 13.83 8.78
N ILE A 361 -3.78 12.69 9.37
CA ILE A 361 -4.71 12.55 10.50
C ILE A 361 -3.92 11.86 11.62
N GLY A 362 -3.76 12.52 12.77
CA GLY A 362 -3.11 11.90 13.93
C GLY A 362 -4.01 10.84 14.53
N GLY A 363 -4.73 11.20 15.60
CA GLY A 363 -5.84 10.38 16.08
C GLY A 363 -6.19 10.65 17.53
N ASP A 364 -6.06 9.62 18.35
CA ASP A 364 -6.20 9.62 19.80
C ASP A 364 -4.80 9.54 20.47
N GLY A 365 -4.10 10.67 20.58
CA GLY A 365 -2.78 10.71 21.20
C GLY A 365 -2.14 12.09 21.34
N ALA A 366 -0.81 12.12 21.42
CA ALA A 366 0.02 13.33 21.38
C ALA A 366 0.94 13.34 20.15
N ASP A 367 0.31 13.43 18.99
CA ASP A 367 0.89 13.10 17.68
C ASP A 367 1.84 14.19 17.15
N LEU A 368 2.73 13.82 16.22
CA LEU A 368 3.59 14.73 15.47
C LEU A 368 3.35 14.58 13.97
N LEU A 369 2.62 15.54 13.39
CA LEU A 369 2.30 15.59 11.96
C LEU A 369 3.22 16.60 11.28
N VAL A 370 3.91 16.17 10.23
CA VAL A 370 4.78 16.99 9.38
C VAL A 370 4.30 16.85 7.94
N GLY A 371 3.96 17.95 7.27
CA GLY A 371 3.55 17.96 5.87
C GLY A 371 4.73 17.65 4.96
N GLY A 372 5.41 18.69 4.49
CA GLY A 372 6.63 18.55 3.70
C GLY A 372 6.71 19.60 2.59
N LEU A 373 6.62 19.16 1.34
CA LEU A 373 6.58 20.00 0.14
C LEU A 373 5.22 19.90 -0.56
N GLY A 374 4.29 20.82 -0.27
CA GLY A 374 3.07 20.95 -1.09
C GLY A 374 2.00 21.81 -0.44
N SER A 375 0.75 21.37 -0.44
CA SER A 375 -0.37 22.10 0.20
C SER A 375 -1.21 21.16 1.03
N ASP A 376 -0.78 20.95 2.27
CA ASP A 376 -1.17 19.82 3.10
C ASP A 376 -2.43 20.09 3.92
N THR A 377 -3.12 19.02 4.30
CA THR A 377 -4.33 19.08 5.12
C THR A 377 -4.18 18.25 6.39
N PHE A 378 -4.23 18.92 7.54
CA PHE A 378 -4.00 18.31 8.85
C PHE A 378 -5.28 18.18 9.68
N GLN A 379 -5.45 17.05 10.37
CA GLN A 379 -6.54 16.81 11.32
C GLN A 379 -6.04 16.29 12.67
N GLY A 380 -5.52 17.19 13.50
CA GLY A 380 -5.04 16.86 14.85
C GLY A 380 -6.10 16.83 15.97
N GLY A 381 -5.75 16.13 17.04
CA GLY A 381 -6.40 16.00 18.33
C GLY A 381 -5.82 16.94 19.40
N ALA A 382 -5.71 16.44 20.64
CA ALA A 382 -5.47 17.24 21.85
C ALA A 382 -4.21 16.85 22.62
N GLY A 383 -3.10 16.66 21.93
CA GLY A 383 -1.73 16.69 22.47
C GLY A 383 -0.71 17.15 21.43
N ASP A 384 -1.16 17.31 20.19
CA ASP A 384 -0.38 17.16 18.99
C ASP A 384 0.51 18.36 18.69
N THR A 385 1.48 18.12 17.83
CA THR A 385 2.30 19.13 17.19
C THR A 385 2.18 18.97 15.68
N ILE A 386 1.72 20.04 15.02
CA ILE A 386 1.57 20.11 13.57
C ILE A 386 2.62 21.05 13.01
N ILE A 387 3.30 20.63 11.94
CA ILE A 387 4.27 21.40 11.19
C ILE A 387 3.87 21.27 9.73
N GLY A 388 3.48 22.36 9.07
CA GLY A 388 3.16 22.34 7.64
C GLY A 388 4.41 22.18 6.78
N GLY A 389 4.94 23.32 6.34
CA GLY A 389 6.20 23.45 5.63
C GLY A 389 6.58 24.93 5.52
N GLU A 390 7.71 25.24 4.90
CA GLU A 390 8.10 26.63 4.59
C GLU A 390 8.65 26.68 3.15
N ASN A 391 7.73 26.58 2.19
CA ASN A 391 8.02 26.45 0.77
C ASN A 391 7.34 27.56 -0.07
N PRO A 392 7.96 28.09 -1.14
CA PRO A 392 7.34 29.21 -1.88
C PRO A 392 6.09 28.84 -2.70
N GLY A 393 4.91 28.79 -2.08
CA GLY A 393 3.62 28.62 -2.75
C GLY A 393 2.74 27.49 -2.20
N ASP A 394 3.10 26.94 -1.05
CA ASP A 394 2.23 26.14 -0.19
C ASP A 394 0.99 26.92 0.28
N ASN A 395 0.01 26.17 0.80
CA ASN A 395 -1.15 26.71 1.50
C ASN A 395 -1.72 25.59 2.37
N ASP A 396 -1.12 25.42 3.53
CA ASP A 396 -1.45 24.35 4.45
C ASP A 396 -2.72 24.66 5.23
N ILE A 397 -3.49 23.61 5.50
CA ILE A 397 -4.85 23.68 6.02
C ILE A 397 -4.95 22.87 7.30
N LEU A 398 -5.05 23.57 8.44
CA LEU A 398 -5.45 22.93 9.69
C LEU A 398 -6.98 22.82 9.78
N ASP A 399 -7.50 21.61 9.64
CA ASP A 399 -8.93 21.33 9.67
C ASP A 399 -9.44 21.00 11.09
N LEU A 400 -10.04 22.01 11.73
CA LEU A 400 -10.65 21.90 13.05
C LEU A 400 -12.17 21.63 13.02
N ARG A 401 -12.72 21.17 11.90
CA ARG A 401 -14.18 20.91 11.78
C ARG A 401 -14.59 19.74 12.67
N GLY A 402 -15.66 19.93 13.45
CA GLY A 402 -16.21 18.88 14.34
C GLY A 402 -15.48 18.65 15.67
N ARG A 403 -14.28 19.20 15.88
CA ARG A 403 -13.43 19.01 17.08
C ARG A 403 -13.92 19.75 18.35
N GLY A 404 -15.24 19.94 18.50
CA GLY A 404 -15.87 20.55 19.69
C GLY A 404 -15.62 22.06 19.88
N PRO A 405 -15.90 22.61 21.07
CA PRO A 405 -15.61 24.01 21.38
C PRO A 405 -14.10 24.21 21.61
N LEU A 406 -13.50 25.16 20.88
CA LEU A 406 -12.06 25.41 20.90
C LEU A 406 -11.75 26.91 20.87
N ARG A 407 -10.51 27.27 21.23
CA ARG A 407 -9.96 28.64 21.15
C ARG A 407 -8.58 28.62 20.53
N ILE A 408 -8.41 29.33 19.41
CA ILE A 408 -7.12 29.46 18.72
C ILE A 408 -6.37 30.68 19.25
N ARG A 409 -5.07 30.51 19.51
CA ARG A 409 -4.12 31.53 19.95
C ARG A 409 -2.90 31.51 19.03
N TYR A 410 -3.01 32.24 17.93
CA TYR A 410 -1.87 32.52 17.04
C TYR A 410 -0.73 33.21 17.79
N ASP A 411 0.50 32.94 17.35
CA ASP A 411 1.66 33.67 17.81
C ASP A 411 1.59 35.17 17.40
N SER A 412 2.36 35.98 18.12
CA SER A 412 2.39 37.44 17.95
C SER A 412 3.38 37.92 16.89
N THR A 413 4.28 37.02 16.44
CA THR A 413 5.39 37.30 15.53
C THR A 413 5.26 36.56 14.20
N ASN A 414 4.86 35.28 14.20
CA ASN A 414 4.28 34.65 13.01
C ASN A 414 2.77 34.39 13.19
N ARG A 415 1.97 34.58 12.12
CA ARG A 415 0.53 34.29 12.10
C ARG A 415 0.23 32.86 11.63
N GLU A 416 1.16 32.23 10.92
CA GLU A 416 1.09 30.83 10.53
C GLU A 416 1.30 29.87 11.73
N ASN A 417 1.76 30.37 12.88
CA ASN A 417 2.08 29.56 14.06
C ASN A 417 1.09 29.86 15.20
N GLY A 418 0.82 28.90 16.08
CA GLY A 418 -0.08 29.10 17.20
C GLY A 418 -0.36 27.87 18.07
N VAL A 419 -1.37 28.04 18.92
CA VAL A 419 -1.88 27.00 19.83
C VAL A 419 -3.40 26.91 19.68
N VAL A 420 -3.94 25.70 19.52
CA VAL A 420 -5.35 25.39 19.68
C VAL A 420 -5.57 24.92 21.12
N GLU A 421 -6.49 25.58 21.84
CA GLU A 421 -6.91 25.18 23.18
C GLU A 421 -8.32 24.55 23.10
N PHE A 422 -8.42 23.24 23.34
CA PHE A 422 -9.69 22.50 23.38
C PHE A 422 -10.42 22.78 24.70
N LEU A 423 -11.74 22.92 24.66
CA LEU A 423 -12.54 23.36 25.80
C LEU A 423 -13.61 22.32 26.19
N ASP A 424 -13.97 22.28 27.47
CA ASP A 424 -15.20 21.64 27.93
C ASP A 424 -16.44 22.53 27.75
N GLY A 425 -17.62 21.98 28.03
CA GLY A 425 -18.90 22.72 28.01
C GLY A 425 -19.01 23.88 29.02
N SER A 426 -18.02 24.08 29.90
CA SER A 426 -17.90 25.23 30.80
C SER A 426 -16.92 26.30 30.29
N GLY A 427 -16.19 26.02 29.20
CA GLY A 427 -15.16 26.88 28.63
C GLY A 427 -13.78 26.75 29.31
N ARG A 428 -13.56 25.68 30.08
CA ARG A 428 -12.25 25.35 30.67
C ARG A 428 -11.43 24.56 29.65
N VAL A 429 -10.13 24.87 29.55
CA VAL A 429 -9.20 24.12 28.69
C VAL A 429 -9.05 22.67 29.17
N THR A 430 -9.28 21.71 28.27
CA THR A 430 -9.13 20.26 28.50
C THR A 430 -7.83 19.71 27.92
N GLY A 431 -7.34 20.28 26.81
CA GLY A 431 -6.09 19.91 26.16
C GLY A 431 -5.61 21.01 25.21
N THR A 432 -4.43 20.85 24.63
CA THR A 432 -3.83 21.82 23.70
C THR A 432 -3.05 21.14 22.60
N MET A 433 -3.10 21.70 21.40
CA MET A 433 -2.28 21.32 20.25
C MET A 433 -1.49 22.54 19.77
N THR A 434 -0.25 22.34 19.35
CA THR A 434 0.59 23.36 18.70
C THR A 434 0.59 23.20 17.19
N PHE A 435 0.64 24.32 16.48
CA PHE A 435 0.90 24.31 15.04
C PHE A 435 1.95 25.36 14.68
N SER A 436 2.81 25.05 13.72
CA SER A 436 3.68 26.00 13.04
C SER A 436 3.47 25.92 11.53
N ASP A 437 3.62 27.06 10.88
CA ASP A 437 3.78 27.14 9.44
C ASP A 437 2.53 26.58 8.71
N ILE A 438 1.35 27.13 9.07
CA ILE A 438 0.02 26.83 8.50
C ILE A 438 -0.71 28.10 8.03
N GLU A 439 -1.06 28.20 6.75
CA GLU A 439 -1.70 29.39 6.16
C GLU A 439 -3.20 29.53 6.50
N THR A 440 -3.94 28.42 6.66
CA THR A 440 -5.42 28.41 6.63
C THR A 440 -6.12 27.62 7.75
N VAL A 441 -7.16 28.20 8.37
CA VAL A 441 -8.05 27.57 9.38
C VAL A 441 -9.53 28.04 9.21
N VAL A 442 -10.57 27.17 9.27
CA VAL A 442 -11.88 27.40 8.54
C VAL A 442 -13.21 27.59 9.38
N PRO A 443 -13.99 28.73 9.23
CA PRO A 443 -15.39 29.06 9.76
C PRO A 443 -16.46 29.78 8.83
N CYS A 444 -17.80 29.83 9.16
CA CYS A 444 -18.91 30.21 8.18
C CYS A 444 -20.31 30.77 8.68
N PHE A 445 -20.87 31.84 8.01
CA PHE A 445 -22.17 32.67 8.14
C PHE A 445 -22.31 33.96 9.08
N THR A 446 -23.49 34.42 9.59
CA THR A 446 -23.75 35.66 10.46
C THR A 446 -25.07 35.69 11.32
N ALA A 447 -25.26 36.62 12.32
CA ALA A 447 -26.45 36.80 13.21
C ALA A 447 -26.96 38.27 13.37
N GLY A 448 -28.23 38.44 13.76
CA GLY A 448 -28.96 39.72 13.82
C GLY A 448 -29.69 40.07 12.51
N THR A 449 -29.35 39.33 11.44
CA THR A 449 -29.92 39.37 10.09
C THR A 449 -31.43 39.15 10.15
N ARG A 450 -32.22 39.97 9.42
CA ARG A 450 -33.68 39.84 9.39
C ARG A 450 -34.15 39.04 8.19
N ILE A 451 -34.60 37.82 8.43
CA ILE A 451 -35.18 36.93 7.43
C ILE A 451 -36.69 37.17 7.36
N LEU A 452 -37.26 37.18 6.16
CA LEU A 452 -38.71 37.31 5.97
C LEU A 452 -39.39 35.93 6.11
N THR A 453 -40.35 35.83 7.04
CA THR A 453 -41.22 34.67 7.25
C THR A 453 -42.67 34.97 6.88
N ASP A 454 -43.52 33.95 6.84
CA ASP A 454 -44.97 34.07 6.56
C ASP A 454 -45.72 34.95 7.59
N HIS A 455 -45.11 35.19 8.75
CA HIS A 455 -45.61 36.03 9.84
C HIS A 455 -44.80 37.31 10.09
N GLY A 456 -43.77 37.62 9.28
CA GLY A 456 -43.06 38.90 9.29
C GLY A 456 -41.53 38.81 9.28
N LEU A 457 -40.83 39.88 9.68
CA LEU A 457 -39.35 39.91 9.70
C LEU A 457 -38.77 39.41 11.03
N VAL A 458 -38.19 38.22 11.02
CA VAL A 458 -37.67 37.50 12.20
C VAL A 458 -36.13 37.55 12.22
N PRO A 459 -35.46 37.72 13.38
CA PRO A 459 -34.00 37.56 13.47
C PRO A 459 -33.58 36.12 13.15
N VAL A 460 -32.52 35.93 12.38
CA VAL A 460 -32.05 34.59 11.97
C VAL A 460 -31.76 33.67 13.17
N GLU A 461 -31.25 34.22 14.28
CA GLU A 461 -31.00 33.49 15.53
C GLU A 461 -32.27 33.01 16.27
N HIS A 462 -33.45 33.51 15.90
CA HIS A 462 -34.74 33.10 16.46
C HIS A 462 -35.48 32.06 15.62
N LEU A 463 -35.05 31.83 14.37
CA LEU A 463 -35.64 30.82 13.49
C LEU A 463 -35.34 29.40 13.99
N ARG A 464 -36.23 28.46 13.71
CA ARG A 464 -36.12 27.04 14.07
C ARG A 464 -36.48 26.17 12.85
N PRO A 465 -36.11 24.88 12.84
CA PRO A 465 -36.69 23.95 11.88
C PRO A 465 -38.22 23.96 12.02
N GLY A 466 -38.93 23.97 10.88
CA GLY A 466 -40.38 24.16 10.83
C GLY A 466 -40.86 25.60 10.59
N ASP A 467 -40.00 26.62 10.72
CA ASP A 467 -40.37 28.00 10.37
C ASP A 467 -40.36 28.21 8.85
N HIS A 468 -41.40 28.85 8.29
CA HIS A 468 -41.45 29.17 6.86
C HIS A 468 -40.73 30.49 6.53
N VAL A 469 -39.74 30.43 5.63
CA VAL A 469 -38.99 31.59 5.12
C VAL A 469 -39.38 31.88 3.67
N LEU A 470 -39.48 33.16 3.30
CA LEU A 470 -39.65 33.55 1.90
C LEU A 470 -38.38 33.29 1.11
N THR A 471 -38.48 32.39 0.15
CA THR A 471 -37.50 32.13 -0.89
C THR A 471 -37.94 32.78 -2.20
N ARG A 472 -36.98 32.93 -3.13
CA ARG A 472 -37.21 33.56 -4.43
C ARG A 472 -37.94 32.64 -5.41
N ASP A 473 -37.66 31.35 -5.33
CA ASP A 473 -38.03 30.35 -6.34
C ASP A 473 -39.32 29.64 -6.00
N SER A 474 -39.42 29.19 -4.75
CA SER A 474 -40.46 28.29 -4.25
C SER A 474 -41.48 28.99 -3.34
N GLY A 475 -41.36 30.31 -3.15
CA GLY A 475 -42.22 31.09 -2.26
C GLY A 475 -41.86 30.84 -0.79
N PHE A 476 -42.85 30.67 0.09
CA PHE A 476 -42.56 30.32 1.48
C PHE A 476 -42.18 28.83 1.57
N GLN A 477 -40.97 28.54 2.07
CA GLN A 477 -40.45 27.18 2.28
C GLN A 477 -40.10 26.94 3.74
N GLU A 478 -40.31 25.71 4.21
CA GLU A 478 -40.02 25.28 5.57
C GLU A 478 -38.50 25.10 5.77
N ILE A 479 -37.94 25.73 6.81
CA ILE A 479 -36.55 25.45 7.22
C ILE A 479 -36.49 24.01 7.71
N ALA A 480 -35.67 23.19 7.07
CA ALA A 480 -35.47 21.80 7.48
C ALA A 480 -34.34 21.67 8.52
N TRP A 481 -33.33 22.54 8.47
CA TRP A 481 -32.23 22.56 9.42
C TRP A 481 -31.62 23.96 9.59
N ILE A 482 -31.10 24.25 10.79
CA ILE A 482 -30.43 25.50 11.16
C ILE A 482 -29.24 25.21 12.07
N GLY A 483 -28.08 25.81 11.79
CA GLY A 483 -26.87 25.71 12.62
C GLY A 483 -26.19 27.06 12.79
N SER A 484 -25.25 27.21 13.75
CA SER A 484 -24.58 28.51 13.94
C SER A 484 -23.18 28.42 14.55
N ARG A 485 -22.25 29.30 14.15
CA ARG A 485 -20.86 29.34 14.65
C ARG A 485 -20.38 30.74 15.05
N THR A 486 -20.00 31.01 16.29
CA THR A 486 -19.51 32.36 16.64
C THR A 486 -18.03 32.56 16.29
N VAL A 487 -17.68 33.68 15.66
CA VAL A 487 -16.30 34.14 15.45
C VAL A 487 -16.09 35.45 16.20
N GLU A 488 -15.03 35.51 16.99
CA GLU A 488 -14.66 36.68 17.79
C GLU A 488 -13.84 37.69 16.98
N GLY A 489 -13.83 38.95 17.39
CA GLY A 489 -13.17 40.03 16.67
C GLY A 489 -11.65 39.93 16.62
N ALA A 490 -11.05 39.20 17.57
CA ALA A 490 -9.64 38.84 17.50
C ALA A 490 -9.34 37.97 16.26
N ALA A 491 -10.19 36.99 15.96
CA ALA A 491 -10.06 36.11 14.80
C ALA A 491 -10.25 36.85 13.47
N MET A 492 -11.18 37.82 13.40
CA MET A 492 -11.32 38.69 12.22
C MET A 492 -10.18 39.70 12.03
N LEU A 493 -9.48 40.09 13.10
CA LEU A 493 -8.29 40.92 12.98
C LEU A 493 -7.12 40.07 12.45
N ALA A 494 -6.95 38.90 13.08
CA ALA A 494 -5.95 37.88 12.80
C ALA A 494 -5.99 37.35 11.36
N GLU A 495 -7.17 36.96 10.90
CA GLU A 495 -7.37 36.31 9.61
C GLU A 495 -8.29 37.20 8.76
N PRO A 496 -7.76 37.94 7.78
CA PRO A 496 -8.57 38.77 6.90
C PRO A 496 -9.63 37.98 6.12
N ALA A 497 -9.48 36.67 5.96
CA ALA A 497 -10.47 35.81 5.33
C ALA A 497 -11.78 35.67 6.14
N LEU A 498 -11.71 35.81 7.48
CA LEU A 498 -12.89 35.78 8.35
C LEU A 498 -13.62 37.10 8.47
N ARG A 499 -13.01 38.20 7.99
CA ARG A 499 -13.61 39.53 8.06
C ARG A 499 -14.95 39.50 7.35
N PRO A 500 -16.06 39.70 8.07
CA PRO A 500 -17.35 39.76 7.44
C PRO A 500 -17.40 40.96 6.49
N VAL A 501 -18.13 40.79 5.40
CA VAL A 501 -18.43 41.88 4.49
C VAL A 501 -19.67 42.59 5.01
N LEU A 502 -19.51 43.86 5.38
CA LEU A 502 -20.60 44.79 5.62
C LEU A 502 -21.09 45.32 4.27
N ILE A 503 -22.30 44.96 3.89
CA ILE A 503 -23.02 45.50 2.74
C ILE A 503 -24.00 46.53 3.28
N ARG A 504 -23.72 47.82 3.09
CA ARG A 504 -24.61 48.90 3.57
C ARG A 504 -25.93 48.92 2.81
N ALA A 505 -26.96 49.49 3.44
CA ALA A 505 -28.26 49.69 2.81
C ALA A 505 -28.13 50.40 1.44
N GLY A 506 -28.74 49.81 0.41
CA GLY A 506 -28.69 50.29 -0.98
C GLY A 506 -27.41 49.97 -1.78
N ALA A 507 -26.38 49.37 -1.18
CA ALA A 507 -25.07 49.17 -1.82
C ALA A 507 -25.02 48.08 -2.91
N LEU A 508 -26.04 47.21 -3.01
CA LEU A 508 -26.20 46.25 -4.12
C LEU A 508 -27.00 46.84 -5.29
N GLY A 509 -27.45 48.10 -5.19
CA GLY A 509 -28.29 48.76 -6.18
C GLY A 509 -29.79 48.56 -5.93
N ARG A 510 -30.62 49.33 -6.65
CA ARG A 510 -32.11 49.31 -6.55
C ARG A 510 -32.68 49.49 -5.13
N GLY A 511 -31.90 50.01 -4.19
CA GLY A 511 -32.30 50.14 -2.77
C GLY A 511 -32.06 48.89 -1.92
N MET A 512 -31.35 47.89 -2.44
CA MET A 512 -30.99 46.65 -1.73
C MET A 512 -29.54 46.70 -1.19
N PRO A 513 -29.25 46.05 -0.05
CA PRO A 513 -30.22 45.57 0.94
C PRO A 513 -31.01 46.75 1.53
N ALA A 514 -32.19 46.50 2.10
CA ALA A 514 -33.00 47.54 2.72
C ALA A 514 -32.41 48.04 4.06
N ARG A 515 -31.46 47.28 4.63
CA ARG A 515 -30.72 47.55 5.86
C ARG A 515 -29.26 47.11 5.69
N ASP A 516 -28.37 47.62 6.53
CA ASP A 516 -26.98 47.13 6.56
C ASP A 516 -26.93 45.63 6.90
N MET A 517 -26.38 44.84 5.98
CA MET A 517 -26.13 43.40 6.16
C MET A 517 -24.69 43.15 6.54
N LEU A 518 -24.48 42.14 7.38
CA LEU A 518 -23.18 41.59 7.69
C LEU A 518 -23.19 40.13 7.28
N VAL A 519 -22.28 39.71 6.40
CA VAL A 519 -22.24 38.35 5.84
C VAL A 519 -20.82 37.79 5.85
N SER A 520 -20.65 36.47 5.78
CA SER A 520 -19.31 35.88 5.66
C SER A 520 -18.66 36.26 4.33
N ARG A 521 -17.33 36.22 4.26
CA ARG A 521 -16.57 36.61 3.07
C ARG A 521 -16.91 35.76 1.83
N GLN A 522 -17.21 34.48 2.03
CA GLN A 522 -17.62 33.55 0.96
C GLN A 522 -19.13 33.57 0.67
N HIS A 523 -19.96 34.24 1.47
CA HIS A 523 -21.42 34.24 1.33
C HIS A 523 -21.86 34.75 -0.05
N ARG A 524 -22.82 34.07 -0.69
CA ARG A 524 -23.23 34.40 -2.07
C ARG A 524 -24.49 35.27 -2.07
N MET A 525 -24.34 36.50 -2.56
CA MET A 525 -25.42 37.46 -2.78
C MET A 525 -25.95 37.31 -4.21
N LEU A 526 -27.27 37.41 -4.39
CA LEU A 526 -27.86 37.49 -5.72
C LEU A 526 -27.75 38.93 -6.25
N LEU A 527 -27.27 39.09 -7.48
CA LEU A 527 -27.33 40.34 -8.23
C LEU A 527 -28.26 40.17 -9.44
N GLU A 528 -29.08 41.19 -9.68
CA GLU A 528 -30.13 41.17 -10.71
C GLU A 528 -30.02 42.39 -11.63
N GLY A 529 -30.08 42.18 -12.96
CA GLY A 529 -30.30 43.27 -13.91
C GLY A 529 -29.58 43.15 -15.25
N VAL A 530 -29.41 44.29 -15.91
CA VAL A 530 -28.85 44.37 -17.27
C VAL A 530 -27.33 44.12 -17.27
N GLU A 531 -26.63 44.44 -16.19
CA GLU A 531 -25.17 44.20 -16.05
C GLU A 531 -24.82 42.70 -16.08
N PRO A 532 -25.42 41.81 -15.24
CA PRO A 532 -25.28 40.36 -15.38
C PRO A 532 -25.56 39.86 -16.81
N SER A 533 -26.69 40.27 -17.38
CA SER A 533 -27.15 39.78 -18.68
C SER A 533 -26.22 40.14 -19.84
N LEU A 534 -25.61 41.34 -19.80
CA LEU A 534 -24.63 41.77 -20.79
C LEU A 534 -23.25 41.11 -20.63
N LEU A 535 -22.91 40.63 -19.43
CA LEU A 535 -21.57 40.11 -19.12
C LEU A 535 -21.48 38.57 -19.18
N VAL A 536 -22.54 37.87 -18.78
CA VAL A 536 -22.57 36.38 -18.77
C VAL A 536 -23.85 35.78 -19.37
N GLY A 537 -24.75 36.60 -19.92
CA GLY A 537 -26.00 36.13 -20.56
C GLY A 537 -27.19 35.94 -19.62
N GLU A 538 -26.96 35.84 -18.31
CA GLU A 538 -27.98 35.56 -17.28
C GLU A 538 -28.56 36.85 -16.66
N GLU A 539 -29.87 36.91 -16.42
CA GLU A 539 -30.50 38.09 -15.77
C GLU A 539 -30.25 38.16 -14.25
N GLU A 540 -29.94 37.01 -13.63
CA GLU A 540 -29.62 36.86 -12.20
C GLU A 540 -28.34 36.04 -12.03
N VAL A 541 -27.44 36.49 -11.15
CA VAL A 541 -26.17 35.78 -10.85
C VAL A 541 -25.85 35.80 -9.36
N LEU A 542 -25.19 34.75 -8.89
CA LEU A 542 -24.65 34.70 -7.53
C LEU A 542 -23.22 35.23 -7.50
N VAL A 543 -22.91 36.08 -6.54
CA VAL A 543 -21.57 36.66 -6.36
C VAL A 543 -21.17 36.59 -4.89
N ARG A 544 -19.97 36.04 -4.62
CA ARG A 544 -19.40 35.99 -3.26
C ARG A 544 -19.20 37.40 -2.74
N ALA A 545 -19.56 37.66 -1.49
CA ALA A 545 -19.52 38.98 -0.87
C ALA A 545 -18.12 39.61 -0.94
N HIS A 546 -17.05 38.81 -0.83
CA HIS A 546 -15.68 39.26 -1.05
C HIS A 546 -15.46 39.90 -2.42
N HIS A 547 -16.00 39.32 -3.49
CA HIS A 547 -15.84 39.85 -4.85
C HIS A 547 -16.60 41.17 -5.07
N LEU A 548 -17.49 41.54 -4.13
CA LEU A 548 -18.20 42.81 -4.07
C LEU A 548 -17.52 43.84 -3.15
N ALA A 549 -16.56 43.41 -2.31
CA ALA A 549 -15.84 44.30 -1.42
C ALA A 549 -15.04 45.35 -2.20
N GLY A 550 -15.15 46.61 -1.79
CA GLY A 550 -14.59 47.76 -2.51
C GLY A 550 -15.60 48.52 -3.38
N ARG A 551 -16.83 48.01 -3.59
CA ARG A 551 -17.94 48.85 -4.10
C ARG A 551 -18.27 49.96 -3.09
N PRO A 552 -18.79 51.13 -3.54
CA PRO A 552 -19.32 52.14 -2.64
C PRO A 552 -20.37 51.56 -1.68
N GLY A 553 -20.04 51.51 -0.39
CA GLY A 553 -20.90 50.94 0.65
C GLY A 553 -20.72 49.44 0.93
N ILE A 554 -19.81 48.73 0.26
CA ILE A 554 -19.49 47.33 0.55
C ILE A 554 -18.04 47.22 1.03
N LEU A 555 -17.86 46.84 2.30
CA LEU A 555 -16.59 46.92 3.01
C LEU A 555 -16.36 45.63 3.80
N GLU A 556 -15.17 45.06 3.74
CA GLU A 556 -14.73 44.15 4.80
C GLU A 556 -14.60 44.94 6.10
N VAL A 557 -15.18 44.43 7.19
CA VAL A 557 -15.18 45.13 8.48
C VAL A 557 -14.69 44.25 9.61
N LEU A 558 -14.03 44.89 10.57
CA LEU A 558 -13.68 44.28 11.84
C LEU A 558 -14.81 44.53 12.85
N ARG A 559 -15.22 43.49 13.57
CA ARG A 559 -16.30 43.55 14.57
C ARG A 559 -15.87 42.79 15.83
N PRO A 560 -16.21 43.24 17.06
CA PRO A 560 -15.76 42.56 18.29
C PRO A 560 -16.20 41.10 18.41
N ARG A 561 -17.32 40.73 17.77
CA ARG A 561 -17.88 39.37 17.67
C ARG A 561 -18.97 39.34 16.60
N VAL A 562 -19.13 38.23 15.89
CA VAL A 562 -20.20 37.97 14.91
C VAL A 562 -20.61 36.49 15.01
N THR A 563 -21.89 36.15 14.77
CA THR A 563 -22.43 34.78 14.96
C THR A 563 -23.19 34.25 13.76
N TYR A 564 -22.53 33.93 12.66
CA TYR A 564 -22.39 32.51 12.34
C TYR A 564 -23.59 31.66 11.79
N VAL A 565 -24.84 32.13 11.61
CA VAL A 565 -26.04 31.23 11.41
C VAL A 565 -26.30 30.75 9.97
N HIS A 566 -26.33 29.44 9.72
CA HIS A 566 -26.70 28.76 8.47
C HIS A 566 -28.17 28.28 8.43
N LEU A 567 -28.81 28.30 7.26
CA LEU A 567 -30.16 27.75 7.02
C LEU A 567 -30.14 26.74 5.85
N LEU A 568 -30.82 25.60 6.00
CA LEU A 568 -30.99 24.56 4.97
C LEU A 568 -32.48 24.21 4.78
N PHE A 569 -32.86 23.96 3.53
CA PHE A 569 -34.21 23.64 3.07
C PHE A 569 -34.21 22.30 2.33
N GLU A 570 -35.36 21.78 1.92
CA GLU A 570 -35.45 20.54 1.10
C GLU A 570 -34.76 20.65 -0.28
N ARG A 571 -34.50 21.88 -0.73
CA ARG A 571 -33.87 22.21 -2.00
C ARG A 571 -32.90 23.37 -1.80
N HIS A 572 -32.09 23.65 -2.79
CA HIS A 572 -31.32 24.89 -2.82
C HIS A 572 -32.26 26.07 -3.02
N GLU A 573 -32.22 27.05 -2.12
CA GLU A 573 -33.16 28.17 -2.12
C GLU A 573 -32.41 29.51 -1.98
N ILE A 574 -32.93 30.55 -2.63
CA ILE A 574 -32.44 31.92 -2.42
C ILE A 574 -33.38 32.63 -1.46
N ILE A 575 -32.88 33.01 -0.29
CA ILE A 575 -33.64 33.59 0.83
C ILE A 575 -33.55 35.11 0.87
N LEU A 576 -34.62 35.77 1.35
CA LEU A 576 -34.64 37.22 1.56
C LEU A 576 -34.13 37.58 2.96
N GLY A 577 -32.89 38.08 3.04
CA GLY A 577 -32.28 38.61 4.26
C GLY A 577 -32.10 40.12 4.19
N ASP A 578 -32.62 40.86 5.18
CA ASP A 578 -32.53 42.33 5.31
C ASP A 578 -32.91 43.12 4.04
N GLY A 579 -33.74 42.53 3.18
CA GLY A 579 -34.19 43.12 1.92
C GLY A 579 -33.23 42.96 0.74
N ALA A 580 -32.26 42.03 0.80
CA ALA A 580 -31.55 41.52 -0.37
C ALA A 580 -31.68 39.99 -0.45
N TRP A 581 -31.61 39.49 -1.68
CA TRP A 581 -31.63 38.06 -1.96
C TRP A 581 -30.22 37.49 -1.81
N SER A 582 -30.09 36.40 -1.05
CA SER A 582 -28.82 35.70 -0.87
C SER A 582 -29.07 34.21 -0.66
N GLU A 583 -28.03 33.42 -0.82
CA GLU A 583 -28.14 31.96 -0.84
C GLU A 583 -28.47 31.34 0.53
N SER A 584 -29.23 30.24 0.55
CA SER A 584 -29.24 29.30 1.68
C SER A 584 -27.93 28.50 1.74
N LEU A 585 -27.76 27.63 2.74
CA LEU A 585 -26.73 26.60 2.65
C LEU A 585 -26.97 25.73 1.42
N GLN A 586 -25.96 25.61 0.56
CA GLN A 586 -25.88 24.60 -0.48
C GLN A 586 -25.00 23.43 0.02
N PRO A 587 -25.56 22.27 0.37
CA PRO A 587 -24.81 21.07 0.73
C PRO A 587 -24.19 20.43 -0.52
N GLY A 588 -23.02 20.90 -0.91
CA GLY A 588 -22.10 20.16 -1.79
C GLY A 588 -21.09 19.36 -0.97
N LEU A 589 -20.30 18.49 -1.61
CA LEU A 589 -19.27 17.65 -0.96
C LEU A 589 -18.32 18.50 -0.07
N GLN A 590 -17.83 19.62 -0.59
CA GLN A 590 -16.98 20.57 0.14
C GLN A 590 -17.73 21.33 1.26
N SER A 591 -19.01 21.67 1.05
CA SER A 591 -19.83 22.38 2.03
C SER A 591 -20.20 21.51 3.23
N LEU A 592 -20.54 20.24 3.00
CA LEU A 592 -20.93 19.28 4.05
C LEU A 592 -19.72 18.82 4.87
N ARG A 593 -18.56 18.62 4.23
CA ARG A 593 -17.27 18.50 4.94
C ARG A 593 -17.02 19.72 5.84
N GLY A 594 -17.58 20.89 5.50
CA GLY A 594 -17.55 22.15 6.25
C GLY A 594 -18.18 22.15 7.66
N PHE A 595 -19.00 21.16 8.01
CA PHE A 595 -19.69 21.04 9.30
C PHE A 595 -19.05 20.00 10.21
N GLY A 596 -19.31 20.09 11.52
CA GLY A 596 -18.91 19.05 12.45
C GLY A 596 -19.70 17.76 12.22
N SER A 597 -19.15 16.62 12.65
CA SER A 597 -19.82 15.31 12.49
C SER A 597 -21.25 15.30 13.05
N PRO A 598 -21.56 15.81 14.26
CA PRO A 598 -22.94 15.83 14.76
C PRO A 598 -23.92 16.60 13.87
N GLU A 599 -23.52 17.78 13.39
CA GLU A 599 -24.34 18.59 12.48
C GLU A 599 -24.46 17.98 11.08
N ARG A 600 -23.37 17.41 10.56
CA ARG A 600 -23.32 16.75 9.25
C ARG A 600 -24.16 15.48 9.25
N ASP A 601 -24.05 14.66 10.28
CA ASP A 601 -24.77 13.39 10.42
C ASP A 601 -26.25 13.66 10.71
N GLU A 602 -26.59 14.76 11.42
CA GLU A 602 -27.96 15.28 11.50
C GLU A 602 -28.50 15.67 10.12
N ILE A 603 -27.74 16.44 9.32
CA ILE A 603 -28.14 16.83 7.96
C ILE A 603 -28.33 15.60 7.07
N LEU A 604 -27.41 14.63 7.08
CA LEU A 604 -27.50 13.40 6.28
C LEU A 604 -28.66 12.50 6.73
N ARG A 605 -28.96 12.44 8.05
CA ARG A 605 -30.13 11.74 8.58
C ARG A 605 -31.45 12.40 8.18
N LEU A 606 -31.49 13.73 8.11
CA LEU A 606 -32.65 14.49 7.63
C LEU A 606 -32.79 14.44 6.10
N PHE A 607 -31.67 14.32 5.37
CA PHE A 607 -31.59 14.30 3.92
C PHE A 607 -30.73 13.14 3.38
N PRO A 608 -31.23 11.89 3.43
CA PRO A 608 -30.43 10.71 3.06
C PRO A 608 -29.93 10.71 1.61
N SER A 609 -30.59 11.43 0.70
CA SER A 609 -30.14 11.58 -0.69
C SER A 609 -28.77 12.27 -0.78
N LEU A 610 -28.46 13.22 0.11
CA LEU A 610 -27.18 13.95 0.12
C LEU A 610 -25.96 13.07 0.48
N ALA A 611 -26.19 11.84 0.94
CA ALA A 611 -25.13 10.83 1.11
C ALA A 611 -24.67 10.19 -0.21
N THR A 612 -25.30 10.53 -1.34
CA THR A 612 -24.99 9.97 -2.66
C THR A 612 -24.57 11.06 -3.65
N GLU A 613 -23.65 10.76 -4.55
CA GLU A 613 -23.21 11.68 -5.61
C GLU A 613 -24.39 12.18 -6.46
N ALA A 614 -25.32 11.29 -6.80
CA ALA A 614 -26.54 11.63 -7.53
C ALA A 614 -27.45 12.61 -6.78
N GLY A 615 -27.54 12.51 -5.44
CA GLY A 615 -28.31 13.44 -4.62
C GLY A 615 -27.62 14.78 -4.40
N LEU A 616 -26.29 14.80 -4.33
CA LEU A 616 -25.50 16.04 -4.34
C LEU A 616 -25.63 16.78 -5.69
N ALA A 617 -25.59 16.04 -6.81
CA ALA A 617 -25.85 16.58 -8.15
C ALA A 617 -27.30 17.09 -8.31
N GLY A 618 -28.26 16.52 -7.57
CA GLY A 618 -29.64 17.02 -7.49
C GLY A 618 -29.81 18.32 -6.70
N PHE A 619 -28.80 18.76 -5.94
CA PHE A 619 -28.84 19.95 -5.08
C PHE A 619 -27.94 21.09 -5.63
N THR A 620 -27.87 21.22 -6.96
CA THR A 620 -27.12 22.29 -7.62
C THR A 620 -27.77 23.66 -7.44
N ALA A 621 -26.95 24.70 -7.31
CA ALA A 621 -27.42 26.07 -7.20
C ALA A 621 -28.17 26.52 -8.47
N ALA A 622 -29.36 27.10 -8.31
CA ALA A 622 -30.24 27.46 -9.44
C ALA A 622 -29.75 28.65 -10.29
N ARG A 623 -28.58 29.25 -10.00
CA ARG A 623 -27.97 30.34 -10.79
C ARG A 623 -26.48 30.12 -10.99
N ALA A 624 -25.96 30.64 -12.09
CA ALA A 624 -24.52 30.79 -12.30
C ALA A 624 -23.88 31.63 -11.18
N THR A 625 -22.71 31.19 -10.70
CA THR A 625 -21.89 31.93 -9.72
C THR A 625 -20.69 32.54 -10.40
N LEU A 626 -20.49 33.85 -10.24
CA LEU A 626 -19.39 34.57 -10.88
C LEU A 626 -18.04 34.33 -10.20
N ARG A 627 -17.01 34.09 -11.03
CA ARG A 627 -15.59 34.07 -10.67
C ARG A 627 -15.13 35.49 -10.31
N ALA A 628 -14.01 35.59 -9.60
CA ALA A 628 -13.49 36.87 -9.09
C ALA A 628 -13.26 37.93 -10.19
N HIS A 629 -12.85 37.52 -11.41
CA HIS A 629 -12.61 38.44 -12.51
C HIS A 629 -13.89 38.89 -13.23
N GLU A 630 -14.88 38.01 -13.37
CA GLU A 630 -16.21 38.32 -13.94
C GLU A 630 -16.97 39.30 -13.04
N ALA A 631 -16.97 39.03 -11.73
CA ALA A 631 -17.51 39.94 -10.73
C ALA A 631 -16.84 41.33 -10.82
N ARG A 632 -15.50 41.39 -10.93
CA ARG A 632 -14.75 42.66 -11.14
C ARG A 632 -15.08 43.37 -12.46
N LEU A 633 -15.53 42.67 -13.50
CA LEU A 633 -15.96 43.29 -14.75
C LEU A 633 -17.30 44.01 -14.59
N MET A 634 -18.25 43.44 -13.82
CA MET A 634 -19.46 44.16 -13.40
C MET A 634 -19.14 45.46 -12.64
N LEU A 635 -18.05 45.47 -11.85
CA LEU A 635 -17.65 46.64 -11.06
C LEU A 635 -17.13 47.82 -11.92
N ARG A 636 -16.95 47.64 -13.23
CA ARG A 636 -16.47 48.70 -14.15
C ARG A 636 -17.58 49.36 -14.97
N THR A 637 -18.81 48.85 -14.92
CA THR A 637 -19.94 49.31 -15.73
C THR A 637 -21.01 50.11 -14.95
N ALA A 638 -20.84 50.24 -13.63
CA ALA A 638 -21.78 50.87 -12.70
C ALA A 638 -21.33 52.26 -12.20
#